data_AF-A0A935EZ48-F1
#
_entry.id   AF-A0A935EZ48-F1
#
_cell.length_a   1.000
_cell.length_b   1.000
_cell.length_c   1.000
_cell.angle_alpha   90.00
_cell.angle_beta   90.00
_cell.angle_gamma   90.00
#
_symmetry.space_group_name_H-M   'P 1'
#
loop_
_entity.id
_entity.type
_entity.pdbx_description
1 polymer ?
#
loop_
_entity_poly.entity_id
_entity_poly.type
_entity_poly.pdbx_seq_one_letter_code
_entity_poly.pdbx_strand_id
1 'polypeptide(L)'
;MLEKALARLPRGGWRGAIGPVLTLLLLCIGLLDQVTNHARPNHLQLKNLFYRDQQFVQQIENRLPPGAMIFQLPFVQFPESRPPARMQDYDHFLGYMYSQKLRWSYGAMKGRYGDMWQQEISGRPAPEMIEAVARSGFTGIWVDRFGYQDAGAGIEREIAAITGAQPAVNWESRISFFDIRDYINRLKSAESSEAWQAKFDATSHPVLAGWGLGCSGIESNEKENWRWCAHIGKIRIINDSSQPKRIIFEASFNSSNDSTLTINSAFLNEKLSLKQQPLEFSREILVPPGEHALEFNCNGKPAYAPGDPRVLVFRVNNFILRNP
;
A
#
# COMPACT_ATOMS: atom_id res chain seq x y z
N MET A 1 8.68 46.11 16.46
CA MET A 1 8.21 46.67 17.75
C MET A 1 9.20 46.46 18.90
N LEU A 2 9.95 45.34 18.94
CA LEU A 2 10.96 45.07 19.99
C LEU A 2 12.10 46.11 20.08
N GLU A 3 12.60 46.59 18.94
CA GLU A 3 13.70 47.58 18.90
C GLU A 3 13.34 48.93 19.54
N LYS A 4 12.09 49.38 19.37
CA LYS A 4 11.62 50.64 19.96
C LYS A 4 11.39 50.53 21.47
N ALA A 5 11.11 49.33 21.98
CA ALA A 5 10.99 49.08 23.42
C ALA A 5 12.37 49.06 24.11
N LEU A 6 13.39 48.49 23.46
CA LEU A 6 14.76 48.43 23.98
C LEU A 6 15.47 49.80 24.01
N ALA A 7 15.05 50.74 23.16
CA ALA A 7 15.62 52.09 23.09
C ALA A 7 15.23 53.02 24.25
N ARG A 8 14.20 52.68 25.04
CA ARG A 8 13.70 53.52 26.15
C ARG A 8 14.26 53.17 27.54
N LEU A 9 15.15 52.18 27.64
CA LEU A 9 15.75 51.75 28.91
C LEU A 9 17.10 52.46 29.16
N PRO A 10 17.36 52.97 30.39
CA PRO A 10 18.52 53.79 30.72
C PRO A 10 19.86 53.07 30.43
N ARG A 11 20.83 53.83 29.91
CA ARG A 11 22.18 53.35 29.55
C ARG A 11 23.07 53.24 30.80
N GLY A 12 22.86 52.20 31.60
CA GLY A 12 23.74 51.79 32.71
C GLY A 12 24.28 50.38 32.50
N GLY A 13 25.34 50.00 33.24
CA GLY A 13 26.09 48.73 33.13
C GLY A 13 25.29 47.42 33.24
N TRP A 14 23.96 47.50 33.39
CA TRP A 14 23.03 46.37 33.40
C TRP A 14 22.78 45.81 31.98
N ARG A 15 23.11 46.54 30.92
CA ARG A 15 22.98 46.07 29.52
C ARG A 15 23.80 44.82 29.20
N GLY A 16 24.94 44.61 29.88
CA GLY A 16 25.76 43.41 29.70
C GLY A 16 25.18 42.15 30.34
N ALA A 17 24.32 42.29 31.37
CA ALA A 17 23.74 41.18 32.11
C ALA A 17 22.32 40.82 31.65
N ILE A 18 21.55 41.77 31.11
CA ILE A 18 20.16 41.55 30.67
C ILE A 18 20.06 40.55 29.52
N GLY A 19 20.96 40.61 28.53
CA GLY A 19 20.96 39.67 27.38
C GLY A 19 21.17 38.21 27.79
N PRO A 20 22.22 37.89 28.57
CA PRO A 20 22.44 36.55 29.11
C PRO A 20 21.28 36.06 29.99
N VAL A 21 20.71 36.92 30.85
CA VAL A 21 19.57 36.56 31.71
C VAL A 21 18.32 36.25 30.89
N LEU A 22 18.00 37.05 29.88
CA LEU A 22 16.88 36.78 28.98
C LEU A 22 17.09 35.50 28.17
N THR A 23 18.33 35.24 27.74
CA THR A 23 18.68 34.01 27.01
C THR A 23 18.53 32.78 27.91
N LEU A 24 19.01 32.85 29.14
CA LEU A 24 18.86 31.79 30.13
C LEU A 24 17.39 31.54 30.46
N LEU A 25 16.60 32.60 30.60
CA LEU A 25 15.18 32.51 30.89
C LEU A 25 14.40 31.90 29.71
N LEU A 26 14.71 32.29 28.48
CA LEU A 26 14.18 31.64 27.26
C LEU A 26 14.59 30.18 27.16
N LEU A 27 15.83 29.84 27.49
CA LEU A 27 16.31 28.46 27.54
C LEU A 27 15.54 27.64 28.58
N CYS A 28 15.38 28.17 29.80
CA CYS A 28 14.62 27.51 30.85
C CYS A 28 13.15 27.32 30.47
N ILE A 29 12.51 28.33 29.88
CA ILE A 29 11.14 28.20 29.36
C ILE A 29 11.08 27.16 28.25
N GLY A 30 12.01 27.19 27.29
CA GLY A 30 12.08 26.19 26.22
C GLY A 30 12.31 24.77 26.73
N LEU A 31 13.12 24.60 27.77
CA LEU A 31 13.32 23.31 28.44
C LEU A 31 12.06 22.86 29.20
N LEU A 32 11.34 23.78 29.85
CA LEU A 32 10.08 23.47 30.53
C LEU A 32 8.97 23.12 29.54
N ASP A 33 8.94 23.78 28.38
CA ASP A 33 8.01 23.51 27.27
C ASP A 33 8.31 22.14 26.62
N GLN A 34 9.58 21.79 26.44
CA GLN A 34 9.99 20.50 25.89
C GLN A 34 9.88 19.33 26.89
N VAL A 35 10.03 19.58 28.20
CA VAL A 35 10.02 18.54 29.25
C VAL A 35 8.75 18.65 30.09
N THR A 36 7.60 18.63 29.45
CA THR A 36 6.33 18.52 30.18
C THR A 36 6.13 17.09 30.70
N ASN A 37 5.46 16.94 31.85
CA ASN A 37 5.07 15.63 32.37
C ASN A 37 4.15 14.86 31.39
N HIS A 38 3.48 15.56 30.48
CA HIS A 38 2.70 14.96 29.40
C HIS A 38 3.59 14.33 28.32
N ALA A 39 4.76 14.92 28.05
CA ALA A 39 5.75 14.38 27.12
C ALA A 39 6.59 13.24 27.73
N ARG A 40 6.51 12.98 29.04
CA ARG A 40 7.21 11.85 29.68
C ARG A 40 6.39 10.58 29.52
N PRO A 41 6.85 9.60 28.72
CA PRO A 41 6.14 8.34 28.58
C PRO A 41 6.19 7.56 29.90
N ASN A 42 5.20 6.70 30.12
CA ASN A 42 5.25 5.75 31.22
C ASN A 42 6.32 4.69 30.92
N HIS A 43 7.55 4.93 31.37
CA HIS A 43 8.70 4.06 31.08
C HIS A 43 8.50 2.62 31.54
N LEU A 44 7.80 2.38 32.65
CA LEU A 44 7.56 1.03 33.16
C LEU A 44 6.59 0.27 32.25
N GLN A 45 5.50 0.92 31.81
CA GLN A 45 4.56 0.34 30.86
C GLN A 45 5.23 0.09 29.51
N LEU A 46 5.99 1.06 28.98
CA LEU A 46 6.71 0.93 27.72
C LEU A 46 7.75 -0.20 27.75
N LYS A 47 8.49 -0.32 28.86
CA LYS A 47 9.44 -1.42 29.08
C LYS A 47 8.74 -2.78 29.05
N ASN A 48 7.58 -2.91 29.71
CA ASN A 48 6.83 -4.15 29.71
C ASN A 48 6.28 -4.50 28.31
N LEU A 49 5.77 -3.51 27.57
CA LEU A 49 5.33 -3.68 26.19
C LEU A 49 6.49 -4.16 25.29
N PHE A 50 7.64 -3.50 25.39
CA PHE A 50 8.86 -3.87 24.65
C PHE A 50 9.23 -5.35 24.82
N TYR A 51 9.38 -5.81 26.07
CA TYR A 51 9.79 -7.21 26.29
C TYR A 51 8.73 -8.22 25.87
N ARG A 52 7.44 -7.86 25.93
CA ARG A 52 6.35 -8.74 25.51
C ARG A 52 6.29 -8.90 23.99
N ASP A 53 6.40 -7.80 23.26
CA ASP A 53 6.46 -7.83 21.80
C ASP A 53 7.73 -8.57 21.33
N GLN A 54 8.86 -8.32 21.99
CA GLN A 54 10.09 -9.04 21.75
C GLN A 54 9.93 -10.55 21.94
N GLN A 55 9.35 -10.98 23.07
CA GLN A 55 9.13 -12.40 23.36
C GLN A 55 8.21 -13.05 22.32
N PHE A 56 7.13 -12.38 21.93
CA PHE A 56 6.19 -12.91 20.96
C PHE A 56 6.82 -13.08 19.57
N VAL A 57 7.53 -12.07 19.07
CA VAL A 57 8.22 -12.14 17.77
C VAL A 57 9.32 -13.21 17.80
N GLN A 58 10.07 -13.33 18.89
CA GLN A 58 11.08 -14.38 19.04
C GLN A 58 10.48 -15.79 19.07
N GLN A 59 9.31 -15.97 19.68
CA GLN A 59 8.59 -17.26 19.63
C GLN A 59 8.22 -17.64 18.19
N ILE A 60 7.75 -16.68 17.39
CA ILE A 60 7.44 -16.89 15.97
C ILE A 60 8.72 -17.23 15.19
N GLU A 61 9.79 -16.44 15.36
CA GLU A 61 11.07 -16.65 14.67
C GLU A 61 11.71 -17.99 14.99
N ASN A 62 11.61 -18.48 16.23
CA ASN A 62 12.13 -19.78 16.62
C ASN A 62 11.33 -20.96 16.03
N ARG A 63 10.08 -20.75 15.61
CA ARG A 63 9.20 -21.77 15.03
C ARG A 63 9.34 -21.90 13.52
N LEU A 64 9.81 -20.84 12.86
CA LEU A 64 9.90 -20.75 11.40
C LEU A 64 11.34 -20.93 10.90
N PRO A 65 11.54 -21.45 9.69
CA PRO A 65 12.87 -21.51 9.10
C PRO A 65 13.40 -20.08 8.82
N PRO A 66 14.73 -19.87 8.86
CA PRO A 66 15.33 -18.61 8.44
C PRO A 66 14.87 -18.20 7.03
N GLY A 67 14.58 -16.91 6.84
CA GLY A 67 14.09 -16.38 5.57
C GLY A 67 12.59 -16.57 5.32
N ALA A 68 11.85 -17.23 6.24
CA ALA A 68 10.40 -17.32 6.18
C ALA A 68 9.77 -15.92 6.04
N MET A 69 8.81 -15.81 5.11
CA MET A 69 8.13 -14.56 4.80
C MET A 69 6.79 -14.47 5.54
N ILE A 70 6.51 -13.31 6.14
CA ILE A 70 5.33 -13.02 6.94
C ILE A 70 4.52 -11.92 6.25
N PHE A 71 3.28 -12.23 5.86
CA PHE A 71 2.37 -11.29 5.24
C PHE A 71 1.59 -10.56 6.32
N GLN A 72 1.57 -9.23 6.27
CA GLN A 72 0.99 -8.41 7.34
C GLN A 72 -0.34 -7.79 6.91
N LEU A 73 -1.34 -7.98 7.76
CA LEU A 73 -2.73 -7.56 7.58
C LEU A 73 -3.16 -6.63 8.74
N PRO A 74 -3.96 -5.58 8.46
CA PRO A 74 -4.43 -5.15 7.15
C PRO A 74 -3.28 -4.59 6.30
N PHE A 75 -3.45 -4.52 4.98
CA PHE A 75 -2.52 -3.78 4.15
C PHE A 75 -2.52 -2.30 4.54
N VAL A 76 -1.34 -1.79 4.87
CA VAL A 76 -1.11 -0.37 5.15
C VAL A 76 -0.02 0.10 4.19
N GLN A 77 -0.34 1.14 3.42
CA GLN A 77 0.58 1.75 2.49
C GLN A 77 1.72 2.47 3.24
N PHE A 78 2.91 2.49 2.66
CA PHE A 78 4.08 3.15 3.24
C PHE A 78 4.76 4.03 2.19
N PRO A 79 5.32 5.21 2.51
CA PRO A 79 5.24 5.91 3.78
C PRO A 79 3.96 6.78 3.91
N GLU A 80 3.79 7.41 5.06
CA GLU A 80 2.87 8.55 5.30
C GLU A 80 1.41 8.29 4.88
N SER A 81 0.91 7.09 5.18
CA SER A 81 -0.49 6.75 4.94
C SER A 81 -1.24 6.64 6.25
N ARG A 82 -2.44 7.20 6.29
CA ARG A 82 -3.28 7.18 7.48
C ARG A 82 -3.56 5.72 7.89
N PRO A 83 -3.22 5.32 9.13
CA PRO A 83 -3.44 3.97 9.59
C PRO A 83 -4.95 3.69 9.78
N PRO A 84 -5.41 2.45 9.54
CA PRO A 84 -6.81 2.09 9.67
C PRO A 84 -7.21 1.93 11.15
N ALA A 85 -8.49 2.23 11.43
CA ALA A 85 -9.13 2.03 12.73
C ALA A 85 -8.30 2.58 13.92
N ARG A 86 -7.70 1.71 14.75
CA ARG A 86 -6.96 2.07 15.96
C ARG A 86 -5.44 1.91 15.82
N MET A 87 -4.96 1.48 14.66
CA MET A 87 -3.52 1.42 14.39
C MET A 87 -2.91 2.81 14.45
N GLN A 88 -1.65 2.87 14.84
CA GLN A 88 -0.77 4.01 14.77
C GLN A 88 0.15 3.89 13.56
N ASP A 89 0.75 5.01 13.18
CA ASP A 89 1.77 5.02 12.14
C ASP A 89 2.87 4.02 12.49
N TYR A 90 3.32 3.27 11.49
CA TYR A 90 4.48 2.39 11.59
C TYR A 90 4.35 1.18 12.52
N ASP A 91 3.16 0.88 13.05
CA ASP A 91 2.93 -0.29 13.91
C ASP A 91 3.35 -1.62 13.26
N HIS A 92 3.21 -1.75 11.94
CA HIS A 92 3.66 -2.93 11.22
C HIS A 92 5.20 -3.10 11.19
N PHE A 93 6.00 -2.10 11.59
CA PHE A 93 7.43 -2.30 11.77
C PHE A 93 7.79 -3.10 13.02
N LEU A 94 6.85 -3.37 13.94
CA LEU A 94 7.10 -4.16 15.16
C LEU A 94 7.79 -5.51 14.87
N GLY A 95 7.38 -6.20 13.81
CA GLY A 95 8.01 -7.46 13.40
C GLY A 95 9.51 -7.31 13.10
N TYR A 96 9.89 -6.25 12.38
CA TYR A 96 11.30 -5.97 12.05
C TYR A 96 12.13 -5.56 13.27
N MET A 97 11.54 -4.90 14.26
CA MET A 97 12.27 -4.42 15.44
C MET A 97 12.80 -5.57 16.31
N TYR A 98 12.11 -6.70 16.30
CA TYR A 98 12.43 -7.84 17.17
C TYR A 98 12.83 -9.11 16.42
N SER A 99 12.75 -9.10 15.09
CA SER A 99 13.15 -10.24 14.25
C SER A 99 14.48 -9.99 13.54
N GLN A 100 15.29 -11.05 13.42
CA GLN A 100 16.56 -10.99 12.69
C GLN A 100 16.58 -11.86 11.43
N LYS A 101 15.77 -12.93 11.39
CA LYS A 101 15.80 -13.93 10.31
C LYS A 101 14.56 -13.94 9.43
N LEU A 102 13.45 -13.36 9.88
CA LEU A 102 12.20 -13.37 9.12
C LEU A 102 12.15 -12.18 8.16
N ARG A 103 11.37 -12.33 7.08
CA ARG A 103 11.06 -11.27 6.12
C ARG A 103 9.61 -10.87 6.31
N TRP A 104 9.31 -9.58 6.27
CA TRP A 104 7.98 -9.07 6.55
C TRP A 104 7.47 -8.27 5.34
N SER A 105 6.16 -8.20 5.11
CA SER A 105 5.62 -7.58 3.90
C SER A 105 5.52 -6.05 3.97
N TYR A 106 5.35 -5.46 5.17
CA TYR A 106 5.20 -4.01 5.32
C TYR A 106 6.47 -3.25 4.98
N GLY A 107 6.32 -1.98 4.56
CA GLY A 107 7.41 -1.07 4.22
C GLY A 107 7.68 -0.95 2.71
N ALA A 108 6.87 -1.57 1.86
CA ALA A 108 6.93 -1.34 0.42
C ALA A 108 6.56 0.12 0.09
N MET A 109 7.43 0.82 -0.65
CA MET A 109 7.21 2.22 -0.98
C MET A 109 6.01 2.41 -1.92
N LYS A 110 5.14 3.35 -1.57
CA LYS A 110 3.93 3.73 -2.28
C LYS A 110 4.20 3.96 -3.76
N GLY A 111 3.40 3.33 -4.60
CA GLY A 111 3.48 3.44 -6.05
C GLY A 111 4.63 2.64 -6.69
N ARG A 112 5.39 1.85 -5.92
CA ARG A 112 6.31 0.84 -6.42
C ARG A 112 5.61 -0.52 -6.55
N TYR A 113 6.23 -1.43 -7.28
CA TYR A 113 5.71 -2.76 -7.55
C TYR A 113 5.20 -3.50 -6.30
N GLY A 114 6.00 -3.56 -5.23
CA GLY A 114 5.62 -4.27 -4.00
C GLY A 114 4.42 -3.67 -3.25
N ASP A 115 4.20 -2.35 -3.35
CA ASP A 115 3.01 -1.69 -2.78
C ASP A 115 1.77 -2.04 -3.61
N MET A 116 1.90 -1.95 -4.93
CA MET A 116 0.82 -2.28 -5.86
C MET A 116 0.40 -3.76 -5.77
N TRP A 117 1.38 -4.66 -5.63
CA TRP A 117 1.15 -6.09 -5.46
C TRP A 117 0.39 -6.39 -4.15
N GLN A 118 0.82 -5.80 -3.03
CA GLN A 118 0.14 -5.98 -1.75
C GLN A 118 -1.27 -5.39 -1.76
N GLN A 119 -1.46 -4.23 -2.38
CA GLN A 119 -2.76 -3.60 -2.52
C GLN A 119 -3.72 -4.47 -3.34
N GLU A 120 -3.24 -5.05 -4.44
CA GLU A 120 -4.04 -5.92 -5.31
C GLU A 120 -4.47 -7.18 -4.56
N ILE A 121 -3.53 -7.90 -3.95
CA ILE A 121 -3.83 -9.14 -3.21
C ILE A 121 -4.77 -8.88 -2.03
N SER A 122 -4.51 -7.81 -1.26
CA SER A 122 -5.33 -7.49 -0.07
C SER A 122 -6.73 -6.99 -0.42
N GLY A 123 -6.97 -6.62 -1.68
CA GLY A 123 -8.29 -6.25 -2.18
C GLY A 123 -9.14 -7.43 -2.64
N ARG A 124 -8.59 -8.65 -2.72
CA ARG A 124 -9.31 -9.85 -3.15
C ARG A 124 -10.21 -10.42 -2.04
N PRO A 125 -11.22 -11.23 -2.39
CA PRO A 125 -11.93 -12.05 -1.42
C PRO A 125 -10.95 -12.91 -0.60
N ALA A 126 -11.25 -13.13 0.69
CA ALA A 126 -10.31 -13.80 1.59
C ALA A 126 -9.79 -15.17 1.11
N PRO A 127 -10.61 -16.07 0.51
CA PRO A 127 -10.09 -17.31 -0.07
C PRO A 127 -8.99 -17.09 -1.11
N GLU A 128 -9.21 -16.15 -2.04
CA GLU A 128 -8.26 -15.83 -3.10
C GLU A 128 -7.02 -15.12 -2.57
N MET A 129 -7.19 -14.20 -1.61
CA MET A 129 -6.08 -13.51 -0.95
C MET A 129 -5.17 -14.50 -0.21
N ILE A 130 -5.74 -15.38 0.62
CA ILE A 130 -4.98 -16.34 1.44
C ILE A 130 -4.24 -17.35 0.57
N GLU A 131 -4.89 -17.86 -0.48
CA GLU A 131 -4.23 -18.73 -1.46
C GLU A 131 -3.11 -17.98 -2.18
N ALA A 132 -3.33 -16.72 -2.61
CA ALA A 132 -2.31 -15.93 -3.28
C ALA A 132 -1.09 -15.65 -2.38
N VAL A 133 -1.32 -15.32 -1.10
CA VAL A 133 -0.26 -15.16 -0.09
C VAL A 133 0.57 -16.45 0.05
N ALA A 134 -0.10 -17.59 0.23
CA ALA A 134 0.55 -18.90 0.34
C ALA A 134 1.37 -19.25 -0.93
N ARG A 135 0.81 -19.01 -2.11
CA ARG A 135 1.46 -19.25 -3.40
C ARG A 135 2.59 -18.29 -3.72
N SER A 136 2.67 -17.16 -3.02
CA SER A 136 3.76 -16.19 -3.20
C SER A 136 4.92 -16.40 -2.22
N GLY A 137 4.93 -17.56 -1.55
CA GLY A 137 6.02 -17.98 -0.66
C GLY A 137 5.92 -17.47 0.77
N PHE A 138 4.83 -16.79 1.15
CA PHE A 138 4.60 -16.42 2.54
C PHE A 138 4.20 -17.65 3.34
N THR A 139 4.87 -17.86 4.47
CA THR A 139 4.65 -19.00 5.35
C THR A 139 3.88 -18.64 6.61
N GLY A 140 3.67 -17.34 6.85
CA GLY A 140 2.87 -16.87 7.97
C GLY A 140 2.04 -15.64 7.63
N ILE A 141 0.93 -15.48 8.34
CA ILE A 141 0.07 -14.30 8.26
C ILE A 141 0.03 -13.64 9.63
N TRP A 142 0.39 -12.36 9.68
CA TRP A 142 0.35 -11.50 10.85
C TRP A 142 -0.86 -10.58 10.74
N VAL A 143 -1.76 -10.62 11.72
CA VAL A 143 -2.95 -9.75 11.76
C VAL A 143 -2.81 -8.80 12.94
N ASP A 144 -2.74 -7.50 12.66
CA ASP A 144 -2.91 -6.46 13.67
C ASP A 144 -4.41 -6.15 13.82
N ARG A 145 -5.00 -6.67 14.90
CA ARG A 145 -6.43 -6.52 15.19
C ARG A 145 -6.84 -5.07 15.39
N PHE A 146 -5.91 -4.16 15.68
CA PHE A 146 -6.23 -2.74 15.80
C PHE A 146 -6.56 -2.12 14.44
N GLY A 147 -6.20 -2.78 13.34
CA GLY A 147 -6.50 -2.32 11.98
C GLY A 147 -7.94 -2.59 11.53
N TYR A 148 -8.72 -3.28 12.34
CA TYR A 148 -10.08 -3.72 12.01
C TYR A 148 -11.10 -3.18 13.02
N GLN A 149 -12.29 -2.83 12.51
CA GLN A 149 -13.39 -2.37 13.37
C GLN A 149 -13.93 -3.48 14.28
N ASP A 150 -13.91 -4.73 13.81
CA ASP A 150 -14.34 -5.92 14.54
C ASP A 150 -13.18 -6.61 15.30
N ALA A 151 -12.08 -5.88 15.52
CA ALA A 151 -10.86 -6.41 16.12
C ALA A 151 -10.31 -7.66 15.43
N GLY A 152 -10.50 -7.79 14.11
CA GLY A 152 -9.94 -8.86 13.28
C GLY A 152 -10.75 -10.15 13.29
N ALA A 153 -11.90 -10.19 13.99
CA ALA A 153 -12.67 -11.41 14.17
C ALA A 153 -13.14 -12.05 12.86
N GLY A 154 -13.52 -11.24 11.86
CA GLY A 154 -13.91 -11.70 10.52
C GLY A 154 -12.76 -12.37 9.79
N ILE A 155 -11.67 -11.65 9.59
CA ILE A 155 -10.52 -12.14 8.81
C ILE A 155 -9.84 -13.34 9.49
N GLU A 156 -9.74 -13.34 10.82
CA GLU A 156 -9.16 -14.47 11.56
C GLU A 156 -9.98 -15.76 11.39
N ARG A 157 -11.32 -15.63 11.37
CA ARG A 157 -12.21 -16.77 11.12
C ARG A 157 -12.01 -17.34 9.73
N GLU A 158 -11.86 -16.48 8.73
CA GLU A 158 -11.59 -16.90 7.35
C GLU A 158 -10.24 -17.58 7.21
N ILE A 159 -9.17 -16.99 7.78
CA ILE A 159 -7.83 -17.60 7.79
C ILE A 159 -7.88 -18.97 8.45
N ALA A 160 -8.48 -19.08 9.63
CA ALA A 160 -8.59 -20.37 10.34
C ALA A 160 -9.41 -21.39 9.54
N ALA A 161 -10.54 -20.99 8.95
CA ALA A 161 -11.40 -21.87 8.16
C ALA A 161 -10.72 -22.41 6.89
N ILE A 162 -9.95 -21.57 6.19
CA ILE A 162 -9.28 -21.93 4.93
C ILE A 162 -8.01 -22.75 5.20
N THR A 163 -7.18 -22.26 6.12
CA THR A 163 -5.84 -22.81 6.35
C THR A 163 -5.85 -23.97 7.35
N GLY A 164 -6.83 -24.00 8.27
CA GLY A 164 -6.84 -24.88 9.45
C GLY A 164 -5.90 -24.42 10.57
N ALA A 165 -5.17 -23.31 10.38
CA ALA A 165 -4.21 -22.81 11.36
C ALA A 165 -4.93 -22.16 12.55
N GLN A 166 -4.42 -22.42 13.75
CA GLN A 166 -4.83 -21.71 14.96
C GLN A 166 -3.89 -20.54 15.23
N PRO A 167 -4.40 -19.35 15.59
CA PRO A 167 -3.55 -18.20 15.82
C PRO A 167 -2.75 -18.35 17.12
N ALA A 168 -1.46 -18.06 17.06
CA ALA A 168 -0.71 -17.61 18.22
C ALA A 168 -1.05 -16.14 18.45
N VAL A 169 -1.38 -15.76 19.69
CA VAL A 169 -1.82 -14.39 20.00
C VAL A 169 -0.86 -13.80 21.03
N ASN A 170 -0.49 -12.53 20.83
CA ASN A 170 0.36 -11.83 21.79
C ASN A 170 -0.39 -11.45 23.06
N TRP A 171 0.35 -10.95 24.05
CA TRP A 171 -0.23 -10.34 25.24
C TRP A 171 -1.15 -9.17 24.84
N GLU A 172 -2.29 -9.01 25.54
CA GLU A 172 -3.37 -8.05 25.21
C GLU A 172 -4.18 -8.34 23.94
N SER A 173 -3.96 -9.49 23.30
CA SER A 173 -4.83 -9.94 22.21
C SER A 173 -4.87 -8.97 21.04
N ARG A 174 -3.78 -8.25 20.76
CA ARG A 174 -3.68 -7.27 19.66
C ARG A 174 -3.20 -7.91 18.37
N ILE A 175 -2.13 -8.69 18.44
CA ILE A 175 -1.53 -9.33 17.28
C ILE A 175 -1.91 -10.81 17.31
N SER A 176 -2.38 -11.31 16.17
CA SER A 176 -2.44 -12.75 15.92
C SER A 176 -1.51 -13.16 14.79
N PHE A 177 -0.93 -14.34 14.92
CA PHE A 177 -0.02 -14.93 13.96
C PHE A 177 -0.50 -16.32 13.58
N PHE A 178 -0.63 -16.57 12.28
CA PHE A 178 -1.01 -17.86 11.72
C PHE A 178 0.18 -18.46 10.97
N ASP A 179 0.60 -19.66 11.39
CA ASP A 179 1.56 -20.50 10.65
C ASP A 179 0.80 -21.28 9.59
N ILE A 180 0.98 -20.94 8.31
CA ILE A 180 0.19 -21.49 7.21
C ILE A 180 0.94 -22.56 6.40
N ARG A 181 2.06 -23.07 6.92
CA ARG A 181 2.88 -24.09 6.23
C ARG A 181 2.12 -25.38 5.94
N ASP A 182 1.24 -25.81 6.84
CA ASP A 182 0.42 -27.01 6.63
C ASP A 182 -0.59 -26.81 5.48
N TYR A 183 -1.16 -25.61 5.34
CA TYR A 183 -1.99 -25.25 4.20
C TYR A 183 -1.19 -25.26 2.89
N ILE A 184 0.01 -24.69 2.88
CA ILE A 184 0.91 -24.73 1.72
C ILE A 184 1.23 -26.17 1.32
N ASN A 185 1.52 -27.04 2.29
CA ASN A 185 1.79 -28.46 2.04
C ASN A 185 0.57 -29.17 1.42
N ARG A 186 -0.65 -28.88 1.90
CA ARG A 186 -1.89 -29.39 1.30
C ARG A 186 -2.04 -28.93 -0.16
N LEU A 187 -1.83 -27.64 -0.44
CA LEU A 187 -1.89 -27.12 -1.81
C LEU A 187 -0.86 -27.81 -2.72
N LYS A 188 0.40 -27.93 -2.27
CA LYS A 188 1.47 -28.62 -3.01
C LYS A 188 1.17 -30.09 -3.24
N SER A 189 0.50 -30.78 -2.32
CA SER A 189 0.14 -32.19 -2.48
C SER A 189 -0.99 -32.43 -3.49
N ALA A 190 -1.77 -31.39 -3.81
CA ALA A 190 -2.92 -31.49 -4.70
C ALA A 190 -2.58 -31.28 -6.19
N GLU A 191 -1.34 -30.90 -6.52
CA GLU A 191 -0.91 -30.59 -7.88
C GLU A 191 0.54 -31.00 -8.15
N SER A 192 0.95 -31.00 -9.43
CA SER A 192 2.34 -31.30 -9.78
C SER A 192 3.28 -30.16 -9.39
N SER A 193 4.58 -30.46 -9.28
CA SER A 193 5.59 -29.43 -8.97
C SER A 193 5.66 -28.34 -10.04
N GLU A 194 5.45 -28.72 -11.31
CA GLU A 194 5.41 -27.79 -12.44
C GLU A 194 4.19 -26.86 -12.36
N ALA A 195 3.02 -27.41 -12.03
CA ALA A 195 1.80 -26.62 -11.85
C ALA A 195 1.93 -25.65 -10.67
N TRP A 196 2.50 -26.11 -9.56
CA TRP A 196 2.81 -25.26 -8.40
C TRP A 196 3.75 -24.11 -8.80
N GLN A 197 4.85 -24.41 -9.49
CA GLN A 197 5.83 -23.41 -9.90
C GLN A 197 5.24 -22.38 -10.87
N ALA A 198 4.44 -22.81 -11.86
CA ALA A 198 3.78 -21.91 -12.78
C ALA A 198 2.82 -20.94 -12.05
N LYS A 199 2.06 -21.44 -11.07
CA LYS A 199 1.19 -20.60 -10.23
C LYS A 199 1.99 -19.68 -9.31
N PHE A 200 3.07 -20.16 -8.71
CA PHE A 200 3.99 -19.34 -7.91
C PHE A 200 4.51 -18.15 -8.73
N ASP A 201 4.98 -18.39 -9.95
CA ASP A 201 5.53 -17.35 -10.84
C ASP A 201 4.45 -16.36 -11.32
N ALA A 202 3.21 -16.85 -11.51
CA ALA A 202 2.07 -16.03 -11.88
C ALA A 202 1.61 -15.12 -10.72
N THR A 203 1.59 -15.63 -9.49
CA THR A 203 1.13 -14.89 -8.30
C THR A 203 2.21 -13.98 -7.70
N SER A 204 3.49 -14.38 -7.74
CA SER A 204 4.60 -13.60 -7.17
C SER A 204 5.04 -12.45 -8.07
N HIS A 205 4.86 -12.60 -9.40
CA HIS A 205 5.29 -11.61 -10.37
C HIS A 205 4.19 -11.20 -11.38
N PRO A 206 2.95 -10.87 -10.96
CA PRO A 206 1.91 -10.45 -11.89
C PRO A 206 2.32 -9.20 -12.66
N VAL A 207 1.78 -9.02 -13.87
CA VAL A 207 1.89 -7.73 -14.56
C VAL A 207 0.91 -6.76 -13.92
N LEU A 208 1.42 -5.65 -13.40
CA LEU A 208 0.61 -4.68 -12.66
C LEU A 208 0.52 -3.34 -13.39
N ALA A 209 -0.60 -2.64 -13.19
CA ALA A 209 -0.85 -1.33 -13.77
C ALA A 209 -0.89 -0.23 -12.69
N GLY A 210 -0.02 0.76 -12.82
CA GLY A 210 0.04 1.94 -11.96
C GLY A 210 -0.44 3.17 -12.70
N TRP A 211 -1.49 3.82 -12.21
CA TRP A 211 -2.05 5.01 -12.84
C TRP A 211 -1.16 6.23 -12.57
N GLY A 212 -0.70 6.87 -13.65
CA GLY A 212 0.16 8.05 -13.62
C GLY A 212 -0.62 9.36 -13.77
N LEU A 213 0.10 10.42 -14.14
CA LEU A 213 -0.49 11.74 -14.38
C LEU A 213 -1.49 11.70 -15.53
N GLY A 214 -2.47 12.59 -15.46
CA GLY A 214 -3.46 12.79 -16.51
C GLY A 214 -4.71 11.92 -16.39
N CYS A 215 -4.77 11.02 -15.41
CA CYS A 215 -5.99 10.28 -15.05
C CYS A 215 -6.32 10.46 -13.57
N SER A 216 -7.61 10.53 -13.24
CA SER A 216 -8.12 10.72 -11.89
C SER A 216 -8.01 9.47 -11.03
N GLY A 217 -8.33 9.63 -9.74
CA GLY A 217 -8.65 8.51 -8.86
C GLY A 217 -9.78 7.64 -9.42
N ILE A 218 -9.83 6.38 -8.96
CA ILE A 218 -10.89 5.45 -9.34
C ILE A 218 -12.23 5.92 -8.77
N GLU A 219 -13.24 5.91 -9.61
CA GLU A 219 -14.64 6.10 -9.26
C GLU A 219 -15.39 4.80 -9.57
N SER A 220 -16.47 4.53 -8.85
CA SER A 220 -17.23 3.30 -9.05
C SER A 220 -18.71 3.47 -8.69
N ASN A 221 -19.54 2.63 -9.29
CA ASN A 221 -20.92 2.37 -8.88
C ASN A 221 -21.13 0.85 -8.74
N GLU A 222 -22.37 0.39 -8.58
CA GLU A 222 -22.69 -1.04 -8.42
C GLU A 222 -22.32 -1.92 -9.63
N LYS A 223 -22.16 -1.33 -10.84
CA LYS A 223 -21.98 -2.06 -12.10
C LYS A 223 -20.60 -1.93 -12.70
N GLU A 224 -19.94 -0.80 -12.52
CA GLU A 224 -18.66 -0.49 -13.16
C GLU A 224 -17.79 0.42 -12.30
N ASN A 225 -16.50 0.41 -12.63
CA ASN A 225 -15.55 1.41 -12.17
C ASN A 225 -14.92 2.14 -13.36
N TRP A 226 -14.47 3.37 -13.14
CA TRP A 226 -13.86 4.18 -14.17
C TRP A 226 -12.82 5.14 -13.60
N ARG A 227 -11.98 5.64 -14.51
CA ARG A 227 -11.14 6.81 -14.29
C ARG A 227 -11.37 7.80 -15.41
N TRP A 228 -11.52 9.05 -15.05
CA TRP A 228 -11.50 10.15 -16.01
C TRP A 228 -10.07 10.49 -16.36
N CYS A 229 -9.80 10.72 -17.63
CA CYS A 229 -8.51 11.19 -18.10
C CYS A 229 -8.65 12.50 -18.86
N ALA A 230 -7.62 13.34 -18.76
CA ALA A 230 -7.45 14.56 -19.53
C ALA A 230 -7.08 14.21 -20.99
N HIS A 231 -6.62 15.20 -21.77
CA HIS A 231 -6.18 14.95 -23.14
C HIS A 231 -5.05 13.92 -23.23
N ILE A 232 -4.19 13.87 -22.21
CA ILE A 232 -3.10 12.91 -22.10
C ILE A 232 -3.27 12.17 -20.78
N GLY A 233 -3.24 10.84 -20.83
CA GLY A 233 -3.24 9.96 -19.66
C GLY A 233 -2.09 8.96 -19.76
N LYS A 234 -1.49 8.57 -18.64
CA LYS A 234 -0.41 7.57 -18.61
C LYS A 234 -0.70 6.47 -17.61
N ILE A 235 -0.48 5.22 -18.03
CA ILE A 235 -0.42 4.06 -17.14
C ILE A 235 1.00 3.48 -17.22
N ARG A 236 1.58 3.16 -16.07
CA ARG A 236 2.78 2.33 -15.99
C ARG A 236 2.37 0.87 -15.96
N ILE A 237 2.84 0.08 -16.91
CA ILE A 237 2.68 -1.37 -16.94
C ILE A 237 4.01 -1.96 -16.47
N ILE A 238 3.97 -2.74 -15.40
CA ILE A 238 5.18 -3.27 -14.75
C ILE A 238 5.18 -4.79 -14.85
N ASN A 239 6.19 -5.34 -15.53
CA ASN A 239 6.51 -6.75 -15.52
C ASN A 239 7.84 -6.95 -14.77
N ASP A 240 7.76 -7.29 -13.48
CA ASP A 240 8.93 -7.51 -12.62
C ASP A 240 9.57 -8.90 -12.82
N SER A 241 9.08 -9.71 -13.77
CA SER A 241 9.69 -10.99 -14.10
C SER A 241 10.82 -10.83 -15.12
N SER A 242 11.70 -11.84 -15.19
CA SER A 242 12.81 -11.88 -16.16
C SER A 242 12.39 -12.25 -17.58
N GLN A 243 11.11 -12.56 -17.83
CA GLN A 243 10.59 -13.03 -19.11
C GLN A 243 9.41 -12.17 -19.58
N PRO A 244 9.20 -12.04 -20.91
CA PRO A 244 7.97 -11.44 -21.43
C PRO A 244 6.72 -12.19 -20.95
N LYS A 245 5.67 -11.47 -20.58
CA LYS A 245 4.39 -12.05 -20.15
C LYS A 245 3.26 -11.68 -21.11
N ARG A 246 2.49 -12.68 -21.54
CA ARG A 246 1.25 -12.49 -22.30
C ARG A 246 0.13 -12.13 -21.33
N ILE A 247 -0.57 -11.06 -21.62
CA ILE A 247 -1.65 -10.52 -20.80
C ILE A 247 -2.80 -10.10 -21.72
N ILE A 248 -4.03 -10.37 -21.31
CA ILE A 248 -5.21 -9.77 -21.92
C ILE A 248 -5.44 -8.42 -21.25
N PHE A 249 -5.38 -7.36 -22.05
CA PHE A 249 -5.78 -6.01 -21.67
C PHE A 249 -7.23 -5.78 -22.10
N GLU A 250 -8.11 -5.64 -21.11
CA GLU A 250 -9.53 -5.34 -21.27
C GLU A 250 -9.88 -4.00 -20.65
N ALA A 251 -10.70 -3.23 -21.35
CA ALA A 251 -11.34 -2.00 -20.87
C ALA A 251 -12.47 -1.60 -21.82
N SER A 252 -13.25 -0.59 -21.44
CA SER A 252 -14.02 0.17 -22.40
C SER A 252 -13.71 1.66 -22.33
N PHE A 253 -13.86 2.34 -23.46
CA PHE A 253 -13.51 3.76 -23.60
C PHE A 253 -14.67 4.56 -24.14
N ASN A 254 -14.90 5.74 -23.56
CA ASN A 254 -15.88 6.70 -24.09
C ASN A 254 -15.48 8.15 -23.80
N SER A 255 -16.06 9.08 -24.55
CA SER A 255 -15.88 10.53 -24.41
C SER A 255 -17.22 11.24 -24.57
N SER A 256 -17.39 12.42 -23.97
CA SER A 256 -18.66 13.16 -24.02
C SER A 256 -19.04 13.67 -25.42
N ASN A 257 -18.08 13.70 -26.35
CA ASN A 257 -18.23 14.11 -27.74
C ASN A 257 -17.41 13.17 -28.62
N ASP A 258 -17.72 13.15 -29.93
CA ASP A 258 -16.98 12.37 -30.92
C ASP A 258 -15.50 12.78 -30.90
N SER A 259 -14.63 11.79 -30.70
CA SER A 259 -13.20 12.01 -30.57
C SER A 259 -12.39 10.82 -31.06
N THR A 260 -11.09 11.00 -31.14
CA THR A 260 -10.11 9.96 -31.44
C THR A 260 -9.19 9.80 -30.24
N LEU A 261 -9.14 8.59 -29.72
CA LEU A 261 -8.17 8.15 -28.72
C LEU A 261 -7.06 7.35 -29.42
N THR A 262 -5.81 7.70 -29.16
CA THR A 262 -4.65 6.90 -29.53
C THR A 262 -4.04 6.30 -28.27
N ILE A 263 -3.68 5.01 -28.35
CA ILE A 263 -3.04 4.26 -27.28
C ILE A 263 -1.67 3.82 -27.79
N ASN A 264 -0.60 4.25 -27.14
CA ASN A 264 0.77 3.97 -27.56
C ASN A 264 1.60 3.38 -26.41
N SER A 265 2.35 2.32 -26.72
CA SER A 265 3.35 1.68 -25.86
C SER A 265 4.37 0.96 -26.75
N ALA A 266 5.44 0.43 -26.17
CA ALA A 266 6.41 -0.41 -26.88
C ALA A 266 5.81 -1.69 -27.49
N PHE A 267 4.64 -2.13 -26.99
CA PHE A 267 3.98 -3.38 -27.37
C PHE A 267 2.52 -3.20 -27.82
N LEU A 268 2.05 -1.96 -27.94
CA LEU A 268 0.67 -1.66 -28.36
C LEU A 268 0.60 -0.33 -29.10
N ASN A 269 -0.08 -0.30 -30.24
CA ASN A 269 -0.40 0.92 -30.97
C ASN A 269 -1.82 0.79 -31.54
N GLU A 270 -2.75 1.56 -31.00
CA GLU A 270 -4.16 1.50 -31.34
C GLU A 270 -4.74 2.90 -31.53
N LYS A 271 -5.72 3.02 -32.43
CA LYS A 271 -6.46 4.25 -32.69
C LYS A 271 -7.95 3.95 -32.69
N LEU A 272 -8.66 4.54 -31.73
CA LEU A 272 -10.07 4.28 -31.45
C LEU A 272 -10.90 5.55 -31.70
N SER A 273 -12.05 5.38 -32.35
CA SER A 273 -13.05 6.45 -32.48
C SER A 273 -14.02 6.38 -31.31
N LEU A 274 -13.96 7.34 -30.40
CA LEU A 274 -14.78 7.37 -29.19
C LEU A 274 -16.05 8.20 -29.40
N LYS A 275 -17.11 7.76 -28.74
CA LYS A 275 -18.41 8.43 -28.62
C LYS A 275 -18.85 8.39 -27.17
N GLN A 276 -20.06 8.86 -26.87
CA GLN A 276 -20.65 8.79 -25.53
C GLN A 276 -20.87 7.35 -25.05
N GLN A 277 -21.23 6.45 -25.97
CA GLN A 277 -21.38 5.02 -25.69
C GLN A 277 -20.00 4.37 -25.50
N PRO A 278 -19.82 3.54 -24.46
CA PRO A 278 -18.59 2.76 -24.26
C PRO A 278 -18.25 1.89 -25.48
N LEU A 279 -17.02 2.04 -25.96
CA LEU A 279 -16.41 1.15 -26.93
C LEU A 279 -15.61 0.09 -26.18
N GLU A 280 -16.06 -1.16 -26.26
CA GLU A 280 -15.33 -2.31 -25.70
C GLU A 280 -13.99 -2.53 -26.42
N PHE A 281 -12.97 -2.84 -25.62
CA PHE A 281 -11.61 -3.05 -26.09
C PHE A 281 -11.00 -4.26 -25.38
N SER A 282 -10.50 -5.22 -26.17
CA SER A 282 -9.74 -6.36 -25.68
C SER A 282 -8.59 -6.67 -26.64
N ARG A 283 -7.38 -6.78 -26.09
CA ARG A 283 -6.16 -7.16 -26.83
C ARG A 283 -5.27 -8.06 -25.99
N GLU A 284 -4.74 -9.09 -26.61
CA GLU A 284 -3.59 -9.81 -26.07
C GLU A 284 -2.33 -8.99 -26.34
N ILE A 285 -1.57 -8.67 -25.28
CA ILE A 285 -0.31 -7.93 -25.35
C ILE A 285 0.82 -8.79 -24.77
N LEU A 286 1.99 -8.69 -25.39
CA LEU A 286 3.22 -9.31 -24.87
C LEU A 286 4.06 -8.23 -24.18
N VAL A 287 4.03 -8.21 -22.85
CA VAL A 287 4.70 -7.19 -22.03
C VAL A 287 6.14 -7.64 -21.75
N PRO A 288 7.18 -6.94 -22.27
CA PRO A 288 8.57 -7.26 -21.96
C PRO A 288 8.89 -7.05 -20.47
N PRO A 289 9.98 -7.63 -19.94
CA PRO A 289 10.49 -7.29 -18.61
C PRO A 289 10.67 -5.78 -18.42
N GLY A 290 10.42 -5.29 -17.20
CA GLY A 290 10.61 -3.90 -16.81
C GLY A 290 9.33 -3.06 -16.74
N GLU A 291 9.53 -1.75 -16.61
CA GLU A 291 8.45 -0.76 -16.55
C GLU A 291 8.24 -0.11 -17.92
N HIS A 292 7.00 -0.09 -18.39
CA HIS A 292 6.62 0.45 -19.69
C HIS A 292 5.49 1.47 -19.54
N ALA A 293 5.55 2.56 -20.32
CA ALA A 293 4.47 3.53 -20.36
C ALA A 293 3.44 3.15 -21.42
N LEU A 294 2.17 3.08 -21.02
CA LEU A 294 1.01 3.08 -21.90
C LEU A 294 0.44 4.50 -21.91
N GLU A 295 0.60 5.19 -23.02
CA GLU A 295 0.20 6.58 -23.20
C GLU A 295 -1.10 6.68 -24.00
N PHE A 296 -2.06 7.38 -23.41
CA PHE A 296 -3.32 7.74 -24.04
C PHE A 296 -3.24 9.19 -24.52
N ASN A 297 -3.66 9.45 -25.76
CA ASN A 297 -3.85 10.81 -26.28
C ASN A 297 -5.21 10.92 -26.96
N CYS A 298 -6.06 11.81 -26.44
CA CYS A 298 -7.42 12.03 -26.90
C CYS A 298 -7.63 13.49 -27.33
N ASN A 299 -8.16 13.66 -28.55
CA ASN A 299 -8.45 14.98 -29.12
C ASN A 299 -9.88 15.49 -28.81
N GLY A 300 -10.63 14.78 -27.96
CA GLY A 300 -11.99 15.17 -27.56
C GLY A 300 -12.02 16.46 -26.75
N LYS A 301 -13.14 17.16 -26.78
CA LYS A 301 -13.36 18.33 -25.92
C LYS A 301 -13.67 17.88 -24.48
N PRO A 302 -13.28 18.65 -23.45
CA PRO A 302 -13.67 18.35 -22.08
C PRO A 302 -15.19 18.25 -21.90
N ALA A 303 -15.63 17.32 -21.07
CA ALA A 303 -17.02 17.17 -20.63
C ALA A 303 -17.46 18.41 -19.83
N TYR A 304 -18.74 18.76 -19.94
CA TYR A 304 -19.32 19.82 -19.11
C TYR A 304 -19.60 19.28 -17.70
N ALA A 305 -18.77 19.67 -16.74
CA ALA A 305 -18.88 19.28 -15.33
C ALA A 305 -18.71 20.52 -14.42
N PRO A 306 -19.78 21.31 -14.20
CA PRO A 306 -19.70 22.50 -13.34
C PRO A 306 -19.26 22.15 -11.92
N GLY A 307 -18.26 22.87 -11.42
CA GLY A 307 -17.73 22.67 -10.06
C GLY A 307 -16.70 21.55 -9.93
N ASP A 308 -16.45 20.77 -11.00
CA ASP A 308 -15.33 19.83 -11.04
C ASP A 308 -14.07 20.55 -11.58
N PRO A 309 -12.98 20.66 -10.80
CA PRO A 309 -11.76 21.35 -11.25
C PRO A 309 -10.95 20.54 -12.26
N ARG A 310 -11.31 19.27 -12.52
CA ARG A 310 -10.55 18.36 -13.39
C ARG A 310 -10.87 18.61 -14.86
N VAL A 311 -9.90 18.33 -15.73
CA VAL A 311 -10.11 18.29 -17.18
C VAL A 311 -10.56 16.88 -17.57
N LEU A 312 -11.86 16.70 -17.78
CA LEU A 312 -12.49 15.40 -18.04
C LEU A 312 -12.69 15.19 -19.55
N VAL A 313 -11.81 14.48 -20.24
CA VAL A 313 -11.89 14.33 -21.71
C VAL A 313 -12.46 12.97 -22.13
N PHE A 314 -11.90 11.89 -21.59
CA PHE A 314 -12.36 10.53 -21.86
C PHE A 314 -12.35 9.70 -20.58
N ARG A 315 -13.10 8.60 -20.58
CA ARG A 315 -13.12 7.60 -19.51
C ARG A 315 -12.43 6.33 -19.96
N VAL A 316 -11.73 5.70 -19.02
CA VAL A 316 -11.34 4.29 -19.09
C VAL A 316 -12.20 3.56 -18.06
N ASN A 317 -13.05 2.65 -18.51
CA ASN A 317 -13.94 1.87 -17.66
C ASN A 317 -13.45 0.43 -17.55
N ASN A 318 -13.62 -0.16 -16.37
CA ASN A 318 -13.39 -1.58 -16.10
C ASN A 318 -12.03 -2.09 -16.61
N PHE A 319 -10.98 -1.31 -16.38
CA PHE A 319 -9.62 -1.67 -16.80
C PHE A 319 -9.15 -2.92 -16.06
N ILE A 320 -8.78 -3.95 -16.84
CA ILE A 320 -8.32 -5.24 -16.33
C ILE A 320 -7.07 -5.67 -17.12
N LEU A 321 -6.07 -6.14 -16.39
CA LEU A 321 -4.97 -6.94 -16.92
C LEU A 321 -5.10 -8.34 -16.32
N ARG A 322 -5.30 -9.35 -17.16
CA ARG A 322 -5.39 -10.75 -16.71
C ARG A 322 -4.52 -11.67 -17.54
N ASN A 323 -4.13 -12.78 -16.95
CA ASN A 323 -3.50 -13.86 -17.71
C ASN A 323 -4.52 -14.41 -18.74
N PRO A 324 -4.03 -14.87 -19.91
CA PRO A 324 -4.89 -15.39 -20.98
C PRO A 324 -5.66 -16.66 -20.62
#